data_AF-A0A1A8ZBF1-F1
#
_entry.id   AF-A0A1A8ZBF1-F1
#
_cell.length_a   1.000
_cell.length_b   1.000
_cell.length_c   1.000
_cell.angle_alpha   90.00
_cell.angle_beta   90.00
_cell.angle_gamma   90.00
#
_symmetry.space_group_name_H-M   'P 1'
#
loop_
_entity.id
_entity.type
_entity.pdbx_description
1 polymer ?
#
loop_
_entity_poly.entity_id
_entity_poly.type
_entity_poly.pdbx_seq_one_letter_code
_entity_poly.pdbx_strand_id
1 'polypeptide(L)'
;MNKLFFMLLKNGFLLLLTYTIYGLLIILSYHANDYNLSFLNNTVVNEYKVIHLLPNLGNYWYIFSMMFKDYYYSFLFLFHCHVFLYPIPLFFRLAKTPLIYLKVMISISLLFQPNITVNDIVYSMLLLAIDYEKTICTIPFAKLLMILLGNLSLFFVTINLWLRKNTGNANYAFFNQLVVFNITAFIIVSSIKFYIRVQTPTEQLEEGKCIVVSKTREKKYNLLNMLKETFA
;
A
#
# COMPACT_ATOMS: atom_id res chain seq x y z
N MET A 1 1.15 -24.76 -25.15
CA MET A 1 -0.20 -24.26 -25.51
C MET A 1 -1.28 -24.70 -24.53
N ASN A 2 -1.50 -26.00 -24.30
CA ASN A 2 -2.60 -26.49 -23.42
C ASN A 2 -2.56 -25.98 -21.97
N LYS A 3 -1.37 -25.86 -21.36
CA LYS A 3 -1.25 -25.40 -19.95
C LYS A 3 -1.58 -23.91 -19.78
N LEU A 4 -1.14 -23.05 -20.71
CA LEU A 4 -1.46 -21.62 -20.69
C LEU A 4 -2.95 -21.39 -20.93
N PHE A 5 -3.52 -22.10 -21.90
CA PHE A 5 -4.95 -22.05 -22.18
C PHE A 5 -5.79 -22.47 -20.97
N PHE A 6 -5.41 -23.56 -20.28
CA PHE A 6 -6.08 -24.01 -19.06
C PHE A 6 -5.97 -23.00 -17.91
N MET A 7 -4.80 -22.35 -17.74
CA MET A 7 -4.63 -21.28 -16.75
C MET A 7 -5.50 -20.06 -17.05
N LEU A 8 -5.58 -19.64 -18.33
CA LEU A 8 -6.44 -18.55 -18.76
C LEU A 8 -7.92 -18.89 -18.53
N LEU A 9 -8.34 -20.12 -18.85
CA LEU A 9 -9.70 -20.59 -18.61
C LEU A 9 -10.05 -20.59 -17.12
N LYS A 10 -9.16 -21.12 -16.27
CA LYS A 10 -9.35 -21.13 -14.81
C LYS A 10 -9.47 -19.71 -14.25
N ASN A 11 -8.59 -18.81 -14.65
CA ASN A 11 -8.61 -17.42 -14.19
C ASN A 11 -9.84 -16.67 -14.72
N GLY A 12 -10.24 -16.93 -15.97
CA GLY A 12 -11.47 -16.41 -16.55
C GLY A 12 -12.71 -16.88 -15.79
N PHE A 13 -12.76 -18.15 -15.42
CA PHE A 13 -13.83 -18.70 -14.59
C PHE A 13 -13.87 -18.07 -13.20
N LEU A 14 -12.72 -17.94 -12.52
CA LEU A 14 -12.63 -17.27 -11.22
C LEU A 14 -13.10 -15.82 -11.30
N LEU A 15 -12.69 -15.09 -12.34
CA LEU A 15 -13.09 -13.71 -12.58
C LEU A 15 -14.61 -13.60 -12.82
N LEU A 16 -15.17 -14.50 -13.62
CA LEU A 16 -16.61 -14.55 -13.85
C LEU A 16 -17.37 -14.86 -12.55
N LEU A 17 -16.88 -15.81 -11.75
CA LEU A 17 -17.45 -16.14 -10.44
C LEU A 17 -17.37 -14.96 -9.46
N THR A 18 -16.28 -14.19 -9.47
CA THR A 18 -16.22 -12.97 -8.65
C THR A 18 -17.23 -11.93 -9.09
N TYR A 19 -17.39 -11.69 -10.40
CA TYR A 19 -18.38 -10.75 -10.92
C TYR A 19 -19.82 -11.18 -10.62
N THR A 20 -20.11 -12.48 -10.69
CA THR A 20 -21.45 -12.98 -10.34
C THR A 20 -21.75 -12.81 -8.86
N ILE A 21 -20.78 -13.03 -7.97
CA ILE A 21 -20.93 -12.77 -6.53
C ILE A 21 -21.18 -11.27 -6.27
N TYR A 22 -20.40 -10.37 -6.88
CA TYR A 22 -20.64 -8.93 -6.74
C TYR A 22 -22.01 -8.52 -7.27
N GLY A 23 -22.44 -9.07 -8.41
CA GLY A 23 -23.77 -8.84 -8.96
C GLY A 23 -24.88 -9.32 -8.02
N LEU A 24 -24.73 -10.52 -7.44
CA LEU A 24 -25.66 -11.05 -6.44
C LEU A 24 -25.74 -10.15 -5.20
N LEU A 25 -24.61 -9.66 -4.69
CA LEU A 25 -24.60 -8.73 -3.55
C LEU A 25 -25.34 -7.43 -3.85
N ILE A 26 -25.18 -6.87 -5.07
CA ILE A 26 -25.92 -5.68 -5.50
C ILE A 26 -27.42 -5.94 -5.57
N ILE A 27 -27.83 -7.10 -6.11
CA ILE A 27 -29.24 -7.50 -6.19
C ILE A 27 -29.83 -7.70 -4.79
N LEU A 28 -29.11 -8.37 -3.90
CA LEU A 28 -29.52 -8.52 -2.50
C LEU A 28 -29.67 -7.14 -1.82
N SER A 29 -28.73 -6.22 -2.05
CA SER A 29 -28.79 -4.85 -1.51
C SER A 29 -29.97 -4.05 -2.08
N TYR A 30 -30.34 -4.31 -3.34
CA TYR A 30 -31.49 -3.68 -3.98
C TYR A 30 -32.81 -4.16 -3.37
N HIS A 31 -32.95 -5.46 -3.11
CA HIS A 31 -34.11 -6.01 -2.42
C HIS A 31 -34.18 -5.55 -0.95
N ALA A 32 -33.03 -5.43 -0.27
CA ALA A 32 -32.98 -4.97 1.11
C ALA A 32 -33.34 -3.47 1.28
N ASN A 33 -33.24 -2.66 0.22
CA ASN A 33 -33.58 -1.23 0.20
C ASN A 33 -34.90 -0.95 -0.53
N ASP A 34 -35.89 -1.84 -0.43
CA ASP A 34 -37.23 -1.67 -1.00
C ASP A 34 -37.21 -1.28 -2.49
N TYR A 35 -36.40 -1.98 -3.30
CA TYR A 35 -36.29 -1.76 -4.75
C TYR A 35 -35.79 -0.36 -5.13
N ASN A 36 -35.02 0.28 -4.25
CA ASN A 36 -34.43 1.58 -4.51
C ASN A 36 -32.92 1.48 -4.77
N LEU A 37 -32.44 2.10 -5.84
CA LEU A 37 -31.00 2.21 -6.17
C LEU A 37 -30.30 3.34 -5.42
N SER A 38 -31.01 4.09 -4.57
CA SER A 38 -30.45 5.20 -3.78
C SER A 38 -29.24 4.78 -2.93
N PHE A 39 -29.16 3.52 -2.51
CA PHE A 39 -28.01 3.00 -1.77
C PHE A 39 -26.70 3.14 -2.56
N LEU A 40 -26.71 2.95 -3.89
CA LEU A 40 -25.52 3.12 -4.73
C LEU A 40 -25.05 4.56 -4.75
N ASN A 41 -25.98 5.51 -4.75
CA ASN A 41 -25.64 6.91 -4.62
C ASN A 41 -24.97 7.20 -3.28
N ASN A 42 -25.50 6.67 -2.19
CA ASN A 42 -24.98 6.91 -0.84
C ASN A 42 -23.68 6.15 -0.51
N THR A 43 -23.36 5.10 -1.26
CA THR A 43 -22.18 4.25 -1.01
C THR A 43 -21.11 4.43 -2.09
N VAL A 44 -21.34 3.95 -3.31
CA VAL A 44 -20.29 3.89 -4.34
C VAL A 44 -20.16 5.21 -5.10
N VAL A 45 -21.26 5.76 -5.58
CA VAL A 45 -21.23 6.90 -6.52
C VAL A 45 -20.75 8.17 -5.83
N ASN A 46 -21.15 8.42 -4.58
CA ASN A 46 -20.74 9.61 -3.85
C ASN A 46 -19.24 9.61 -3.50
N GLU A 47 -18.64 8.44 -3.28
CA GLU A 47 -17.20 8.32 -3.06
C GLU A 47 -16.38 8.73 -4.28
N TYR A 48 -16.83 8.31 -5.48
CA TYR A 48 -16.13 8.62 -6.72
C TYR A 48 -16.43 10.01 -7.28
N LYS A 49 -17.62 10.55 -7.02
CA LYS A 49 -17.95 11.91 -7.46
C LYS A 49 -17.44 12.98 -6.48
N VAL A 50 -17.06 12.60 -5.26
CA VAL A 50 -16.60 13.50 -4.17
C VAL A 50 -17.54 14.70 -4.01
N ILE A 51 -18.85 14.49 -4.21
CA ILE A 51 -19.85 15.56 -4.41
C ILE A 51 -19.97 16.43 -3.17
N HIS A 52 -19.84 15.80 -2.01
CA HIS A 52 -19.89 16.48 -0.74
C HIS A 52 -18.47 16.70 -0.23
N LEU A 53 -18.03 17.96 -0.21
CA LEU A 53 -16.83 18.41 0.53
C LEU A 53 -17.04 18.35 2.06
N LEU A 54 -17.89 17.45 2.55
CA LEU A 54 -18.00 17.14 3.96
C LEU A 54 -16.64 16.60 4.44
N PRO A 55 -16.23 16.95 5.67
CA PRO A 55 -14.96 16.51 6.21
C PRO A 55 -14.85 14.99 6.15
N ASN A 56 -13.90 14.53 5.35
CA ASN A 56 -13.65 13.12 5.09
C ASN A 56 -12.19 12.81 5.41
N LEU A 57 -11.95 11.57 5.84
CA LEU A 57 -10.64 11.09 6.27
C LEU A 57 -9.72 10.68 5.12
N GLY A 58 -10.16 10.84 3.88
CA GLY A 58 -9.36 10.57 2.69
C GLY A 58 -8.64 11.79 2.12
N ASN A 59 -7.53 11.54 1.42
CA ASN A 59 -6.69 12.58 0.79
C ASN A 59 -7.44 13.46 -0.20
N TYR A 60 -8.40 12.87 -0.90
CA TYR A 60 -9.12 13.53 -1.98
C TYR A 60 -9.82 14.75 -1.41
N TRP A 61 -10.54 14.60 -0.30
CA TRP A 61 -11.26 15.70 0.32
C TRP A 61 -10.37 16.91 0.60
N TYR A 62 -9.23 16.73 1.28
CA TYR A 62 -8.37 17.85 1.64
C TYR A 62 -7.76 18.51 0.40
N ILE A 63 -7.29 17.73 -0.58
CA ILE A 63 -6.74 18.26 -1.84
C ILE A 63 -7.81 19.02 -2.63
N PHE A 64 -9.00 18.44 -2.80
CA PHE A 64 -10.11 19.05 -3.54
C PHE A 64 -10.72 20.25 -2.81
N SER A 65 -10.60 20.34 -1.47
CA SER A 65 -11.02 21.53 -0.71
C SER A 65 -10.13 22.75 -0.98
N MET A 66 -8.87 22.52 -1.35
CA MET A 66 -7.89 23.56 -1.68
C MET A 66 -7.84 23.89 -3.18
N MET A 67 -8.59 23.15 -4.00
CA MET A 67 -8.62 23.31 -5.45
C MET A 67 -9.60 24.40 -5.90
N PHE A 68 -9.24 25.11 -6.97
CA PHE A 68 -10.16 26.04 -7.61
C PHE A 68 -11.31 25.28 -8.28
N LYS A 69 -12.52 25.86 -8.20
CA LYS A 69 -13.76 25.25 -8.70
C LYS A 69 -13.70 24.91 -10.19
N ASP A 70 -13.11 25.78 -11.00
CA ASP A 70 -13.04 25.59 -12.46
C ASP A 70 -12.24 24.36 -12.88
N TYR A 71 -11.28 23.94 -12.05
CA TYR A 71 -10.43 22.79 -12.33
C TYR A 71 -10.90 21.50 -11.63
N TYR A 72 -11.96 21.56 -10.83
CA TYR A 72 -12.40 20.45 -10.00
C TYR A 72 -12.63 19.16 -10.80
N TYR A 73 -13.45 19.23 -11.86
CA TYR A 73 -13.79 18.05 -12.67
C TYR A 73 -12.60 17.49 -13.45
N SER A 74 -11.73 18.37 -13.95
CA SER A 74 -10.51 17.97 -14.66
C SER A 74 -9.56 17.21 -13.74
N PHE A 75 -9.37 17.69 -12.51
CA PHE A 75 -8.54 16.99 -11.52
C PHE A 75 -9.19 15.71 -11.02
N LEU A 76 -10.51 15.69 -10.81
CA LEU A 76 -11.24 14.48 -10.42
C LEU A 76 -11.03 13.37 -11.45
N PHE A 77 -11.17 13.70 -12.74
CA PHE A 77 -10.89 12.77 -13.83
C PHE A 77 -9.44 12.24 -13.77
N LEU A 78 -8.45 13.13 -13.65
CA LEU A 78 -7.03 12.72 -13.61
C LEU A 78 -6.72 11.83 -12.39
N PHE A 79 -7.23 12.18 -11.21
CA PHE A 79 -7.03 11.41 -9.98
C PHE A 79 -7.66 10.02 -10.04
N HIS A 80 -8.78 9.82 -10.74
CA HIS A 80 -9.29 8.46 -10.94
C HIS A 80 -8.61 7.72 -12.10
N CYS A 81 -8.36 8.39 -13.22
CA CYS A 81 -7.83 7.74 -14.42
C CYS A 81 -6.38 7.27 -14.29
N HIS A 82 -5.53 8.01 -13.56
CA HIS A 82 -4.11 7.66 -13.48
C HIS A 82 -3.87 6.28 -12.81
N VAL A 83 -4.75 5.86 -11.89
CA VAL A 83 -4.64 4.56 -11.20
C VAL A 83 -4.71 3.39 -12.21
N PHE A 84 -5.50 3.54 -13.27
CA PHE A 84 -5.65 2.53 -14.33
C PHE A 84 -4.44 2.44 -15.27
N LEU A 85 -3.49 3.37 -15.20
CA LEU A 85 -2.27 3.34 -16.01
C LEU A 85 -1.19 2.40 -15.43
N TYR A 86 -1.26 2.06 -14.14
CA TYR A 86 -0.27 1.22 -13.46
C TYR A 86 -0.35 -0.29 -13.77
N PRO A 87 -1.52 -0.95 -13.87
CA PRO A 87 -1.62 -2.41 -14.03
C PRO A 87 -0.81 -2.95 -15.21
N ILE A 88 -0.94 -2.33 -16.40
CA ILE A 88 -0.35 -2.82 -17.65
C ILE A 88 1.19 -2.86 -17.59
N PRO A 89 1.90 -1.75 -17.32
CA PRO A 89 3.36 -1.76 -17.27
C PRO A 89 3.91 -2.60 -16.12
N LEU A 90 3.24 -2.61 -14.96
CA LEU A 90 3.67 -3.46 -13.84
C LEU A 90 3.48 -4.94 -14.13
N PHE A 91 2.43 -5.32 -14.84
CA PHE A 91 2.19 -6.72 -15.23
C PHE A 91 3.35 -7.24 -16.10
N PHE A 92 3.75 -6.50 -17.12
CA PHE A 92 4.88 -6.90 -17.98
C PHE A 92 6.19 -6.99 -17.20
N ARG A 93 6.43 -6.06 -16.27
CA ARG A 93 7.67 -6.02 -15.50
C ARG A 93 7.75 -7.08 -14.41
N LEU A 94 6.63 -7.42 -13.78
CA LEU A 94 6.53 -8.33 -12.62
C LEU A 94 5.84 -9.66 -12.95
N ALA A 95 5.71 -10.02 -14.22
CA ALA A 95 5.03 -11.26 -14.66
C ALA A 95 5.61 -12.54 -14.01
N LYS A 96 6.91 -12.53 -13.67
CA LYS A 96 7.59 -13.66 -13.03
C LYS A 96 7.33 -13.76 -11.51
N THR A 97 6.83 -12.69 -10.89
CA THR A 97 6.65 -12.57 -9.44
C THR A 97 5.22 -12.10 -9.11
N PRO A 98 4.20 -12.95 -9.33
CA PRO A 98 2.79 -12.57 -9.23
C PRO A 98 2.39 -12.07 -7.82
N LEU A 99 3.04 -12.57 -6.76
CA LEU A 99 2.78 -12.12 -5.39
C LEU A 99 3.24 -10.67 -5.17
N ILE A 100 4.41 -10.30 -5.71
CA ILE A 100 4.93 -8.92 -5.62
C ILE A 100 4.05 -7.98 -6.44
N TYR A 101 3.64 -8.41 -7.63
CA TYR A 101 2.68 -7.67 -8.46
C TYR A 101 1.39 -7.39 -7.69
N LEU A 102 0.75 -8.41 -7.12
CA LEU A 102 -0.50 -8.25 -6.37
C LEU A 102 -0.33 -7.32 -5.16
N LYS A 103 0.75 -7.48 -4.39
CA LYS A 103 1.07 -6.61 -3.26
C LYS A 103 1.21 -5.15 -3.67
N VAL A 104 1.92 -4.86 -4.76
CA VAL A 104 2.10 -3.49 -5.26
C VAL A 104 0.78 -2.93 -5.78
N MET A 105 -0.02 -3.72 -6.51
CA MET A 105 -1.33 -3.29 -7.02
C MET A 105 -2.31 -2.94 -5.89
N ILE A 106 -2.39 -3.78 -4.84
CA ILE A 106 -3.21 -3.47 -3.66
C ILE A 106 -2.69 -2.21 -2.96
N SER A 107 -1.38 -2.05 -2.81
CA SER A 107 -0.80 -0.86 -2.18
C SER A 107 -1.09 0.41 -2.98
N ILE A 108 -1.06 0.36 -4.32
CA ILE A 108 -1.46 1.48 -5.19
C ILE A 108 -2.94 1.80 -5.01
N SER A 109 -3.81 0.78 -4.97
CA SER A 109 -5.24 0.97 -4.73
C SER A 109 -5.51 1.64 -3.39
N LEU A 110 -4.84 1.20 -2.32
CA LEU A 110 -4.96 1.78 -0.97
C LEU A 110 -4.45 3.23 -0.94
N LEU A 111 -3.38 3.54 -1.67
CA LEU A 111 -2.77 4.87 -1.67
C LEU A 111 -3.67 5.92 -2.35
N PHE A 112 -4.39 5.53 -3.41
CA PHE A 112 -5.24 6.43 -4.19
C PHE A 112 -6.74 6.28 -3.90
N GLN A 113 -7.10 5.58 -2.83
CA GLN A 113 -8.50 5.44 -2.43
C GLN A 113 -9.07 6.79 -1.95
N PRO A 114 -10.26 7.21 -2.41
CA PRO A 114 -10.86 8.49 -2.04
C PRO A 114 -11.18 8.62 -0.55
N ASN A 115 -11.50 7.50 0.10
CA ASN A 115 -11.87 7.40 1.51
C ASN A 115 -10.97 6.38 2.20
N ILE A 116 -10.26 6.80 3.25
CA ILE A 116 -9.56 5.85 4.12
C ILE A 116 -10.51 5.36 5.20
N THR A 117 -10.61 4.05 5.32
CA THR A 117 -11.28 3.34 6.39
C THR A 117 -10.27 2.67 7.31
N VAL A 118 -10.70 2.25 8.50
CA VAL A 118 -9.85 1.46 9.42
C VAL A 118 -9.39 0.16 8.75
N ASN A 119 -10.22 -0.41 7.86
CA ASN A 119 -9.89 -1.63 7.13
C ASN A 119 -8.65 -1.44 6.24
N ASP A 120 -8.48 -0.27 5.64
CA ASP A 120 -7.34 0.03 4.77
C ASP A 120 -6.02 0.06 5.55
N ILE A 121 -6.06 0.52 6.81
CA ILE A 121 -4.92 0.46 7.73
C ILE A 121 -4.60 -1.01 8.05
N VAL A 122 -5.61 -1.83 8.33
CA VAL A 122 -5.43 -3.27 8.58
C VAL A 122 -4.85 -3.97 7.35
N TYR A 123 -5.33 -3.66 6.14
CA TYR A 123 -4.77 -4.19 4.90
C TYR A 123 -3.32 -3.78 4.70
N SER A 124 -2.96 -2.53 4.97
CA SER A 124 -1.57 -2.08 4.90
C SER A 124 -0.66 -2.84 5.87
N MET A 125 -1.14 -3.14 7.08
CA MET A 125 -0.42 -3.97 8.06
C MET A 125 -0.31 -5.43 7.59
N LEU A 126 -1.38 -5.99 7.00
CA LEU A 126 -1.38 -7.35 6.47
C LEU A 126 -0.37 -7.51 5.34
N LEU A 127 -0.30 -6.55 4.40
CA LEU A 127 0.70 -6.55 3.32
C LEU A 127 2.14 -6.50 3.85
N LEU A 128 2.34 -5.84 4.99
CA LEU A 128 3.61 -5.74 5.67
C LEU A 128 3.96 -7.07 6.38
N ALA A 129 2.96 -7.76 6.94
CA ALA A 129 3.09 -9.07 7.58
C ALA A 129 3.31 -10.24 6.60
N ILE A 130 2.74 -10.21 5.39
CA ILE A 130 2.90 -11.28 4.38
C ILE A 130 4.38 -11.57 4.04
N ASP A 131 5.24 -10.56 4.10
CA ASP A 131 6.68 -10.70 3.87
C ASP A 131 7.49 -10.63 5.18
N TYR A 132 6.89 -10.95 6.34
CA TYR A 132 7.49 -10.76 7.68
C TYR A 132 8.98 -11.16 7.76
N GLU A 133 9.36 -12.36 7.31
CA GLU A 133 10.75 -12.83 7.33
C GLU A 133 11.70 -11.93 6.52
N LYS A 134 11.26 -11.45 5.35
CA LYS A 134 12.05 -10.57 4.49
C LYS A 134 12.06 -9.14 4.98
N THR A 135 10.94 -8.71 5.57
CA THR A 135 10.76 -7.38 6.15
C THR A 135 11.67 -7.24 7.39
N ILE A 136 11.81 -8.25 8.25
CA ILE A 136 12.73 -8.21 9.40
C ILE A 136 14.19 -8.03 8.99
N CYS A 137 14.66 -8.75 7.96
CA CYS A 137 16.06 -8.71 7.55
C CYS A 137 16.47 -7.42 6.82
N THR A 138 15.52 -6.63 6.31
CA THR A 138 15.80 -5.45 5.47
C THR A 138 15.23 -4.14 6.01
N ILE A 139 14.23 -4.20 6.87
CA ILE A 139 13.45 -3.07 7.38
C ILE A 139 13.33 -3.23 8.90
N PRO A 140 13.48 -2.17 9.70
CA PRO A 140 13.03 -2.25 11.08
C PRO A 140 11.50 -2.25 11.09
N PHE A 141 10.89 -3.40 10.80
CA PHE A 141 9.43 -3.66 10.87
C PHE A 141 8.84 -3.06 12.15
N ALA A 142 9.53 -3.28 13.27
CA ALA A 142 9.18 -2.75 14.57
C ALA A 142 9.11 -1.21 14.59
N LYS A 143 10.01 -0.51 13.88
CA LYS A 143 10.01 0.96 13.81
C LYS A 143 8.81 1.48 13.03
N LEU A 144 8.47 0.86 11.89
CA LEU A 144 7.27 1.23 11.12
C LEU A 144 6.00 0.98 11.91
N LEU A 145 5.91 -0.16 12.61
CA LEU A 145 4.79 -0.48 13.48
C LEU A 145 4.63 0.55 14.61
N MET A 146 5.73 0.92 15.27
CA MET A 146 5.72 1.93 16.34
C MET A 146 5.28 3.31 15.83
N ILE A 147 5.73 3.71 14.63
CA ILE A 147 5.28 4.95 13.98
C ILE A 147 3.78 4.90 13.71
N LEU A 148 3.26 3.78 13.19
CA LEU A 148 1.86 3.63 12.86
C LEU A 148 0.96 3.64 14.11
N LEU A 149 1.37 2.94 15.18
CA LEU A 149 0.66 2.95 16.47
C LEU A 149 0.67 4.35 17.11
N GLY A 150 1.82 5.04 17.07
CA GLY A 150 1.91 6.43 17.51
C GLY A 150 1.01 7.36 16.71
N ASN A 151 0.97 7.19 15.38
CA ASN A 151 0.13 7.98 14.49
C ASN A 151 -1.37 7.75 14.74
N LEU A 152 -1.80 6.52 14.96
CA LEU A 152 -3.19 6.18 15.28
C LEU A 152 -3.69 6.90 16.55
N SER A 153 -2.86 6.95 17.60
CA SER A 153 -3.23 7.65 18.84
C SER A 153 -3.33 9.17 18.63
N LEU A 154 -2.37 9.76 17.90
CA LEU A 154 -2.40 11.18 17.53
C LEU A 154 -3.59 11.53 16.61
N PHE A 155 -3.96 10.62 15.71
CA PHE A 155 -5.08 10.83 14.80
C PHE A 155 -6.40 11.00 15.56
N PHE A 156 -6.66 10.18 16.57
CA PHE A 156 -7.87 10.32 17.41
C PHE A 156 -7.92 11.67 18.12
N VAL A 157 -6.78 12.13 18.65
CA VAL A 157 -6.68 13.43 19.33
C VAL A 157 -6.92 14.59 18.34
N THR A 158 -6.28 14.56 17.17
CA THR A 158 -6.39 15.63 16.17
C THR A 158 -7.78 15.74 15.57
N ILE A 159 -8.44 14.62 15.28
CA ILE A 159 -9.84 14.60 14.84
C ILE A 159 -10.79 15.16 15.91
N ASN A 160 -10.58 14.81 17.18
CA ASN A 160 -11.39 15.35 18.27
C ASN A 160 -11.21 16.87 18.45
N LEU A 161 -9.97 17.35 18.34
CA LEU A 161 -9.67 18.79 18.41
C LEU A 161 -10.31 19.58 17.27
N TRP A 162 -10.29 19.03 16.06
CA TRP A 162 -10.87 19.67 14.89
C TRP A 162 -12.40 19.59 14.85
N LEU A 163 -13.00 18.39 14.90
CA LEU A 163 -14.44 18.22 14.69
C LEU A 163 -15.29 18.52 15.93
N ARG A 164 -14.83 18.15 17.14
CA ARG A 164 -15.64 18.26 18.36
C ARG A 164 -15.35 19.51 19.16
N LYS A 165 -14.06 19.82 19.37
CA LYS A 165 -13.65 20.96 20.20
C LYS A 165 -13.49 22.25 19.40
N ASN A 166 -13.41 22.16 18.08
CA ASN A 166 -13.20 23.29 17.17
C ASN A 166 -11.99 24.18 17.54
N THR A 167 -10.98 23.59 18.18
CA THR A 167 -9.72 24.25 18.55
C THR A 167 -8.56 23.83 17.64
N GLY A 168 -8.73 22.77 16.85
CA GLY A 168 -7.74 22.25 15.91
C GLY A 168 -8.11 22.52 14.45
N ASN A 169 -7.10 22.58 13.58
CA ASN A 169 -7.27 22.72 12.14
C ASN A 169 -7.31 21.35 11.44
N ALA A 170 -8.06 21.23 10.34
CA ALA A 170 -8.08 20.09 9.43
C ALA A 170 -6.67 19.63 9.00
N ASN A 171 -5.72 20.56 8.89
CA ASN A 171 -4.33 20.27 8.53
C ASN A 171 -3.67 19.23 9.47
N TYR A 172 -4.05 19.21 10.75
CA TYR A 172 -3.51 18.24 11.71
C TYR A 172 -4.02 16.83 11.44
N ALA A 173 -5.29 16.68 11.06
CA ALA A 173 -5.85 15.39 10.67
C ALA A 173 -5.24 14.91 9.34
N PHE A 174 -5.07 15.82 8.38
CA PHE A 174 -4.44 15.53 7.09
C PHE A 174 -2.97 15.08 7.24
N PHE A 175 -2.19 15.73 8.11
CA PHE A 175 -0.81 15.31 8.35
C PHE A 175 -0.70 13.87 8.89
N ASN A 176 -1.62 13.47 9.77
CA ASN A 176 -1.65 12.09 10.25
C ASN A 176 -1.95 11.10 9.12
N GLN A 177 -2.88 11.45 8.21
CA GLN A 177 -3.17 10.63 7.03
C GLN A 177 -1.95 10.52 6.11
N LEU A 178 -1.21 11.62 5.87
CA LEU A 178 0.03 11.60 5.09
C LEU A 178 1.05 10.58 5.60
N VAL A 179 1.16 10.37 6.92
CA VAL A 179 2.06 9.35 7.47
C VAL A 179 1.66 7.94 7.00
N VAL A 180 0.36 7.61 7.06
CA VAL A 180 -0.16 6.32 6.56
C VAL A 180 0.18 6.15 5.08
N PHE A 181 -0.03 7.19 4.26
CA PHE A 181 0.32 7.15 2.84
C PHE A 181 1.81 6.96 2.57
N ASN A 182 2.66 7.64 3.34
CA ASN A 182 4.11 7.47 3.22
C ASN A 182 4.55 6.03 3.57
N ILE A 183 3.90 5.41 4.55
CA ILE A 183 4.13 3.99 4.88
C ILE A 183 3.66 3.09 3.72
N THR A 184 2.48 3.33 3.15
CA THR A 184 1.98 2.57 1.99
C THR A 184 2.89 2.72 0.76
N ALA A 185 3.36 3.94 0.48
CA ALA A 185 4.33 4.23 -0.58
C ALA A 185 5.68 3.52 -0.31
N PHE A 186 6.12 3.49 0.94
CA PHE A 186 7.32 2.77 1.34
C PHE A 186 7.20 1.26 1.07
N ILE A 187 6.02 0.65 1.33
CA ILE A 187 5.76 -0.76 1.00
C ILE A 187 5.94 -1.01 -0.50
N ILE A 188 5.43 -0.12 -1.37
CA ILE A 188 5.60 -0.20 -2.82
C ILE A 188 7.09 -0.16 -3.20
N VAL A 189 7.80 0.86 -2.74
CA VAL A 189 9.22 1.06 -3.06
C VAL A 189 10.08 -0.11 -2.57
N SER A 190 9.82 -0.59 -1.35
CA SER A 190 10.52 -1.75 -0.78
C SER A 190 10.30 -3.01 -1.63
N SER A 191 9.04 -3.27 -2.02
CA SER A 191 8.68 -4.44 -2.82
C SER A 191 9.37 -4.43 -4.19
N ILE A 192 9.45 -3.25 -4.83
CA ILE A 192 10.15 -3.07 -6.11
C ILE A 192 11.67 -3.20 -5.95
N LYS A 193 12.27 -2.58 -4.92
CA LYS A 193 13.70 -2.71 -4.64
C LYS A 193 14.10 -4.16 -4.37
N PHE A 194 13.26 -4.89 -3.64
CA PHE A 194 13.45 -6.31 -3.41
C PHE A 194 13.42 -7.09 -4.73
N TYR A 195 12.43 -6.84 -5.58
CA TYR A 195 12.35 -7.47 -6.90
C TYR A 195 13.59 -7.22 -7.74
N ILE A 196 14.05 -5.96 -7.81
CA ILE A 196 15.27 -5.59 -8.54
C ILE A 196 16.47 -6.36 -7.97
N ARG A 197 16.67 -6.36 -6.66
CA ARG A 197 17.79 -7.06 -6.01
C ARG A 197 17.81 -8.57 -6.30
N VAL A 198 16.65 -9.22 -6.35
CA VAL A 198 16.56 -10.66 -6.67
C VAL A 198 16.90 -10.92 -8.13
N GLN A 199 16.62 -9.97 -9.03
CA GLN A 199 16.89 -10.11 -10.46
C GLN A 199 18.32 -9.69 -10.84
N THR A 200 18.95 -8.79 -10.09
CA THR A 200 20.31 -8.31 -10.35
C THR A 200 21.34 -9.38 -9.96
N PRO A 201 22.28 -9.74 -10.86
CA PRO A 201 23.43 -10.58 -10.52
C PRO A 201 24.25 -10.01 -9.35
N THR A 202 24.83 -10.88 -8.53
CA THR A 202 25.60 -10.46 -7.32
C THR A 202 26.78 -9.55 -7.65
N GLU A 203 27.41 -9.73 -8.80
CA GLU A 203 28.54 -8.92 -9.26
C GLU A 203 28.15 -7.43 -9.42
N GLN A 204 27.01 -7.16 -10.06
CA GLN A 204 26.49 -5.80 -10.25
C GLN A 204 25.99 -5.16 -8.93
N LEU A 205 25.62 -5.97 -7.93
CA LEU A 205 25.25 -5.47 -6.59
C LEU A 205 26.48 -5.06 -5.76
N GLU A 206 27.67 -5.58 -6.09
CA GLU A 206 28.92 -5.28 -5.41
C GLU A 206 29.64 -4.06 -6.01
N GLU A 207 29.50 -3.81 -7.32
CA GLU A 207 30.08 -2.65 -8.01
C GLU A 207 29.62 -1.28 -7.45
N GLY A 208 28.41 -1.21 -6.88
CA GLY A 208 27.85 0.01 -6.29
C GLY A 208 28.20 0.24 -4.82
N LYS A 209 28.90 -0.69 -4.16
CA LYS A 209 29.31 -0.54 -2.76
C LYS A 209 30.75 -0.05 -2.71
N CYS A 210 30.96 1.22 -2.38
CA CYS A 210 32.31 1.75 -2.08
C CYS A 210 32.98 1.08 -0.87
N ILE A 211 32.24 0.24 -0.13
CA ILE A 211 32.74 -0.55 0.99
C ILE A 211 32.66 -2.02 0.57
N VAL A 212 33.79 -2.55 0.09
CA VAL A 212 34.00 -3.99 0.01
C VAL A 212 34.10 -4.46 1.45
N VAL A 213 32.98 -4.91 2.02
CA VAL A 213 33.03 -5.68 3.27
C VAL A 213 33.77 -6.95 2.91
N SER A 214 35.05 -7.02 3.30
CA SER A 214 35.83 -8.22 3.14
C SER A 214 35.02 -9.37 3.74
N LYS A 215 34.74 -10.40 2.94
CA LYS A 215 34.12 -11.62 3.45
C LYS A 215 34.93 -12.00 4.69
N THR A 216 34.31 -11.93 5.87
CA THR A 216 34.96 -12.30 7.11
C THR A 216 35.39 -13.75 6.94
N ARG A 217 36.67 -13.95 6.65
CA ARG A 217 37.28 -15.27 6.63
C ARG A 217 37.07 -15.77 8.05
N GLU A 218 36.25 -16.80 8.24
CA GLU A 218 36.14 -17.48 9.53
C GLU A 218 37.52 -18.07 9.87
N LYS A 219 38.42 -17.23 10.39
CA LYS A 219 39.59 -17.69 11.09
C LYS A 219 39.04 -18.18 12.43
N LYS A 220 38.97 -19.51 12.58
CA LYS A 220 38.93 -20.13 13.90
C LYS A 220 40.18 -19.67 14.66
N TYR A 221 40.05 -18.58 15.42
CA TYR A 221 41.08 -18.18 16.35
C TYR A 221 41.02 -19.15 17.53
N ASN A 222 41.92 -20.14 17.52
CA ASN A 222 42.20 -20.92 18.72
C ASN A 222 42.85 -19.97 19.73
N LEU A 223 42.12 -19.62 20.79
CA LEU A 223 42.57 -18.75 21.89
C LEU A 223 43.97 -19.13 22.41
N LEU A 224 44.26 -20.43 22.38
CA LEU A 224 45.51 -21.05 22.80
C LEU A 224 46.72 -20.66 21.94
N ASN A 225 46.52 -20.40 20.64
CA ASN A 225 47.60 -19.94 19.75
C ASN A 225 47.88 -18.44 19.94
N MET A 226 46.86 -17.63 20.22
CA MET A 226 47.09 -16.21 20.50
C MET A 226 47.86 -16.01 21.81
N LEU A 227 47.50 -16.74 22.88
CA LEU A 227 48.25 -16.67 24.13
C LEU A 227 49.71 -17.12 23.95
N LYS A 228 49.98 -18.06 23.04
CA LYS A 228 51.34 -18.53 22.76
C LYS A 228 52.20 -17.49 22.02
N GLU A 229 51.59 -16.62 21.23
CA GLU A 229 52.28 -15.52 20.53
C GLU A 229 52.50 -14.30 21.44
N THR A 230 51.63 -14.04 22.42
CA THR A 230 51.78 -12.89 23.34
C THR A 230 52.79 -13.13 24.45
N PHE A 231 53.07 -14.38 24.80
CA PHE A 231 53.97 -14.77 25.90
C PHE A 231 55.28 -15.43 25.43
N ALA A 232 55.62 -15.30 24.15
CA ALA A 232 56.91 -15.69 23.58
C ALA A 232 57.84 -14.48 23.40
#